data_AF-A0A1M4W359-F1
#
_entry.id   AF-A0A1M4W359-F1
#
_cell.length_a   1.000
_cell.length_b   1.000
_cell.length_c   1.000
_cell.angle_alpha   90.00
_cell.angle_beta   90.00
_cell.angle_gamma   90.00
#
_symmetry.space_group_name_H-M   'P 1'
#
loop_
_entity.id
_entity.type
_entity.pdbx_description
1 polymer ?
#
loop_
_entity_poly.entity_id
_entity_poly.type
_entity_poly.pdbx_seq_one_letter_code
_entity_poly.pdbx_strand_id
1 'polypeptide(L)'
;MTDLDLLHFEQLKKDVQTQYLKETTPSHDDISKWKGIDIIYFQEDLRKKAKGNISEKSFYTYFKTSPVTKLPRIDMLNLLSIYAGYTSWYDFKKQHLFAGELLQENEDLEEEEIQELEKTVSSAADVTKIEIPPGKIEFQPQKTADLQKSTPENQTITQITTPTSHTEIQTPSPRKNFFKKNAWAIITSILITLTGILGFKDEIFSKTYKYCFTDKDRGVSVINTLEIRVIKENESPLFFKIKPGECFYYSTKDKNIKMQITAPFYEYLEVNRNLENAPDEEMIELKPDDYKMAAYYFSIKDVKGGNSEEQVALIKQKRNQLENLISNNAVIYQVYDNNTYGIERLDKQKYITLVTTPTTSLKNLNVIEMKKDSKGKIVSIKFKIITDEENK
;
A
#
# COMPACT_ATOMS: atom_id res chain seq x y z
N MET A 1 13.62 -20.14 -18.00
CA MET A 1 12.87 -21.32 -18.48
C MET A 1 12.53 -22.25 -17.32
N THR A 2 13.47 -23.04 -16.77
CA THR A 2 13.22 -24.07 -15.71
C THR A 2 12.20 -23.69 -14.64
N ASP A 3 12.37 -22.52 -14.03
CA ASP A 3 11.62 -22.12 -12.83
C ASP A 3 10.15 -21.77 -13.16
N LEU A 4 9.89 -21.42 -14.43
CA LEU A 4 8.57 -21.06 -14.93
C LEU A 4 7.78 -22.31 -15.35
N ASP A 5 8.43 -23.30 -15.96
CA ASP A 5 7.84 -24.62 -16.19
C ASP A 5 7.52 -25.33 -14.85
N LEU A 6 8.38 -25.17 -13.83
CA LEU A 6 8.11 -25.64 -12.46
C LEU A 6 6.86 -25.00 -11.85
N LEU A 7 6.66 -23.69 -12.06
CA LEU A 7 5.46 -22.98 -11.60
C LEU A 7 4.20 -23.46 -12.33
N HIS A 8 4.26 -23.68 -13.65
CA HIS A 8 3.18 -24.30 -14.42
C HIS A 8 2.85 -25.70 -13.87
N PHE A 9 3.86 -26.48 -13.47
CA PHE A 9 3.64 -27.83 -12.96
C PHE A 9 2.99 -27.85 -11.57
N GLU A 10 3.32 -26.91 -10.68
CA GLU A 10 2.60 -26.72 -9.41
C GLU A 10 1.16 -26.23 -9.60
N GLN A 11 0.85 -25.57 -10.73
CA GLN A 11 -0.53 -25.25 -11.11
C GLN A 11 -1.26 -26.51 -11.63
N LEU A 12 -0.66 -27.28 -12.55
CA LEU A 12 -1.23 -28.53 -13.04
C LEU A 12 -1.53 -29.53 -11.90
N LYS A 13 -0.67 -29.60 -10.87
CA LYS A 13 -0.91 -30.41 -9.67
C LYS A 13 -2.23 -30.05 -8.96
N LYS A 14 -2.61 -28.77 -8.92
CA LYS A 14 -3.87 -28.29 -8.32
C LYS A 14 -5.08 -28.62 -9.19
N ASP A 15 -4.95 -28.51 -10.50
CA ASP A 15 -6.03 -28.81 -11.44
C ASP A 15 -6.31 -30.32 -11.47
N VAL A 16 -5.27 -31.15 -11.44
CA VAL A 16 -5.35 -32.62 -11.25
C VAL A 16 -6.04 -32.97 -9.92
N GLN A 17 -5.67 -32.32 -8.81
CA GLN A 17 -6.33 -32.52 -7.51
C GLN A 17 -7.82 -32.12 -7.59
N THR A 18 -8.12 -30.94 -8.13
CA THR A 18 -9.48 -30.43 -8.28
C THR A 18 -10.34 -31.33 -9.17
N GLN A 19 -9.76 -31.90 -10.23
CA GLN A 19 -10.46 -32.83 -11.12
C GLN A 19 -10.79 -34.17 -10.44
N TYR A 20 -9.87 -34.73 -9.63
CA TYR A 20 -10.14 -35.93 -8.85
C TYR A 20 -11.23 -35.71 -7.79
N LEU A 21 -11.18 -34.57 -7.09
CA LEU A 21 -12.14 -34.20 -6.05
C LEU A 21 -13.60 -33.99 -6.55
N LYS A 22 -13.82 -33.82 -7.87
CA LYS A 22 -15.18 -33.74 -8.45
C LYS A 22 -15.93 -35.07 -8.42
N GLU A 23 -15.20 -36.19 -8.46
CA GLU A 23 -15.77 -37.53 -8.67
C GLU A 23 -15.40 -38.53 -7.56
N THR A 24 -14.49 -38.20 -6.65
CA THR A 24 -14.05 -39.09 -5.58
C THR A 24 -13.67 -38.30 -4.32
N THR A 25 -14.00 -38.85 -3.15
CA THR A 25 -13.63 -38.30 -1.84
C THR A 25 -12.43 -39.08 -1.25
N PRO A 26 -11.18 -38.59 -1.39
CA PRO A 26 -9.99 -39.16 -0.76
C PRO A 26 -9.99 -38.95 0.77
N SER A 27 -8.99 -39.53 1.45
CA SER A 27 -8.80 -39.35 2.90
C SER A 27 -8.49 -37.91 3.33
N HIS A 28 -7.99 -37.07 2.42
CA HIS A 28 -7.64 -35.66 2.63
C HIS A 28 -7.83 -34.90 1.31
N ASP A 29 -8.26 -33.64 1.33
CA ASP A 29 -8.42 -32.84 0.10
C ASP A 29 -7.08 -32.62 -0.64
N ASP A 30 -6.00 -32.51 0.12
CA ASP A 30 -4.64 -32.19 -0.35
C ASP A 30 -3.91 -33.44 -0.88
N ILE A 31 -3.55 -33.41 -2.18
CA ILE A 31 -2.86 -34.50 -2.88
C ILE A 31 -1.49 -34.84 -2.29
N SER A 32 -0.83 -33.88 -1.62
CA SER A 32 0.43 -34.12 -0.91
C SER A 32 0.24 -34.94 0.37
N LYS A 33 -0.98 -35.10 0.88
CA LYS A 33 -1.28 -35.89 2.09
C LYS A 33 -1.68 -37.34 1.82
N TRP A 34 -2.26 -37.65 0.65
CA TRP A 34 -2.75 -38.97 0.22
C TRP A 34 -1.76 -40.14 0.48
N LYS A 35 -2.24 -41.30 0.96
CA LYS A 35 -1.38 -42.46 1.28
C LYS A 35 -1.94 -43.76 0.71
N GLY A 36 -1.06 -44.62 0.19
CA GLY A 36 -1.36 -46.00 -0.17
C GLY A 36 -2.62 -46.15 -1.02
N ILE A 37 -3.74 -46.48 -0.39
CA ILE A 37 -5.05 -46.64 -1.03
C ILE A 37 -5.51 -45.41 -1.82
N ASP A 38 -5.29 -44.18 -1.32
CA ASP A 38 -5.62 -42.95 -2.06
C ASP A 38 -4.82 -42.86 -3.37
N ILE A 39 -3.54 -43.26 -3.31
CA ILE A 39 -2.61 -43.23 -4.45
C ILE A 39 -2.99 -44.31 -5.47
N ILE A 40 -3.46 -45.48 -5.01
CA ILE A 40 -3.94 -46.57 -5.85
C ILE A 40 -5.23 -46.14 -6.58
N TYR A 41 -6.21 -45.58 -5.88
CA TYR A 41 -7.45 -45.10 -6.51
C TYR A 41 -7.19 -43.97 -7.51
N PHE A 42 -6.28 -43.03 -7.22
CA PHE A 42 -5.82 -42.04 -8.20
C PHE A 42 -5.14 -42.69 -9.42
N GLN A 43 -4.28 -43.69 -9.23
CA GLN A 43 -3.67 -44.44 -10.34
C GLN A 43 -4.71 -45.19 -11.19
N GLU A 44 -5.80 -45.67 -10.60
CA GLU A 44 -6.89 -46.31 -11.35
C GLU A 44 -7.75 -45.31 -12.11
N ASP A 45 -8.12 -44.17 -11.51
CA ASP A 45 -8.90 -43.14 -12.20
C ASP A 45 -8.11 -42.50 -13.35
N LEU A 46 -6.82 -42.26 -13.15
CA LEU A 46 -5.91 -41.76 -14.18
C LEU A 46 -5.76 -42.75 -15.35
N ARG A 47 -5.78 -44.07 -15.10
CA ARG A 47 -5.86 -45.10 -16.16
C ARG A 47 -7.21 -45.07 -16.89
N LYS A 48 -8.32 -44.88 -16.18
CA LYS A 48 -9.68 -44.82 -16.78
C LYS A 48 -9.84 -43.62 -17.71
N LYS A 49 -9.45 -42.43 -17.25
CA LYS A 49 -9.66 -41.16 -17.98
C LYS A 49 -8.58 -40.87 -19.01
N ALA A 50 -7.31 -40.92 -18.62
CA ALA A 50 -6.19 -40.48 -19.44
C ALA A 50 -5.38 -41.63 -20.09
N LYS A 51 -5.79 -42.89 -19.90
CA LYS A 51 -5.24 -44.12 -20.53
C LYS A 51 -3.75 -44.41 -20.32
N GLY A 52 -3.04 -43.64 -19.49
CA GLY A 52 -1.66 -43.89 -19.08
C GLY A 52 -1.53 -44.40 -17.65
N ASN A 53 -0.30 -44.53 -17.18
CA ASN A 53 0.02 -44.94 -15.81
C ASN A 53 1.07 -44.02 -15.17
N ILE A 54 0.97 -43.84 -13.86
CA ILE A 54 1.99 -43.20 -13.03
C ILE A 54 2.48 -44.22 -11.99
N SER A 55 3.79 -44.33 -11.80
CA SER A 55 4.34 -45.21 -10.76
C SER A 55 4.19 -44.60 -9.39
N GLU A 56 4.08 -45.42 -8.34
CA GLU A 56 4.06 -44.93 -6.96
C GLU A 56 5.30 -44.07 -6.65
N LYS A 57 6.49 -44.52 -7.07
CA LYS A 57 7.73 -43.74 -6.95
C LYS A 57 7.63 -42.36 -7.61
N SER A 58 7.00 -42.27 -8.79
CA SER A 58 6.75 -40.99 -9.47
C SER A 58 5.82 -40.10 -8.65
N PHE A 59 4.76 -40.66 -8.06
CA PHE A 59 3.85 -39.91 -7.18
C PHE A 59 4.59 -39.33 -5.98
N TYR A 60 5.38 -40.13 -5.26
CA TYR A 60 6.24 -39.63 -4.18
C TYR A 60 7.32 -38.63 -4.65
N THR A 61 7.77 -38.68 -5.90
CA THR A 61 8.81 -37.77 -6.43
C THR A 61 8.26 -36.38 -6.77
N TYR A 62 6.97 -36.25 -7.13
CA TYR A 62 6.42 -34.99 -7.68
C TYR A 62 5.20 -34.42 -6.93
N PHE A 63 4.41 -35.27 -6.25
CA PHE A 63 3.21 -34.83 -5.51
C PHE A 63 3.47 -34.71 -4.00
N LYS A 64 4.48 -35.41 -3.46
CA LYS A 64 4.87 -35.33 -2.04
C LYS A 64 5.95 -34.29 -1.74
N THR A 65 6.77 -33.93 -2.72
CA THR A 65 7.76 -32.86 -2.58
C THR A 65 7.07 -31.50 -2.72
N SER A 66 7.31 -30.61 -1.76
CA SER A 66 6.95 -29.20 -1.84
C SER A 66 8.12 -28.36 -1.30
N PRO A 67 8.69 -27.41 -2.07
CA PRO A 67 8.43 -27.18 -3.49
C PRO A 67 8.93 -28.36 -4.37
N VAL A 68 8.35 -28.55 -5.55
CA VAL A 68 8.96 -29.44 -6.56
C VAL A 68 10.27 -28.84 -7.08
N THR A 69 11.36 -29.61 -6.98
CA THR A 69 12.71 -29.19 -7.42
C THR A 69 13.07 -29.68 -8.83
N LYS A 70 12.22 -30.50 -9.46
CA LYS A 70 12.49 -31.10 -10.77
C LYS A 70 11.20 -31.45 -11.52
N LEU A 71 11.17 -31.11 -12.80
CA LEU A 71 10.08 -31.45 -13.71
C LEU A 71 10.02 -32.95 -14.04
N PRO A 72 8.81 -33.54 -14.16
CA PRO A 72 8.60 -34.83 -14.81
C PRO A 72 9.04 -34.86 -16.27
N ARG A 73 9.06 -36.07 -16.87
CA ARG A 73 9.17 -36.22 -18.33
C ARG A 73 7.90 -35.72 -19.02
N ILE A 74 8.03 -35.27 -20.27
CA ILE A 74 6.93 -34.75 -21.09
C ILE A 74 5.74 -35.72 -21.19
N ASP A 75 5.99 -37.03 -21.25
CA ASP A 75 4.94 -38.07 -21.28
C ASP A 75 4.03 -38.00 -20.05
N MET A 76 4.60 -37.73 -18.87
CA MET A 76 3.88 -37.62 -17.60
C MET A 76 3.17 -36.27 -17.47
N LEU A 77 3.75 -35.20 -18.01
CA LEU A 77 3.11 -33.89 -18.09
C LEU A 77 1.87 -33.94 -18.99
N ASN A 78 2.01 -34.48 -20.22
CA ASN A 78 0.90 -34.73 -21.14
C ASN A 78 -0.20 -35.58 -20.49
N LEU A 79 0.18 -36.68 -19.82
CA LEU A 79 -0.75 -37.58 -19.13
C LEU A 79 -1.56 -36.88 -18.02
N LEU A 80 -0.92 -35.99 -17.26
CA LEU A 80 -1.58 -35.20 -16.21
C LEU A 80 -2.44 -34.07 -16.78
N SER A 81 -2.01 -33.43 -17.88
CA SER A 81 -2.82 -32.45 -18.61
C SER A 81 -4.09 -33.08 -19.21
N ILE A 82 -3.98 -34.25 -19.84
CA ILE A 82 -5.12 -35.04 -20.35
C ILE A 82 -6.05 -35.44 -19.21
N TYR A 83 -5.52 -35.82 -18.05
CA TYR A 83 -6.32 -36.12 -16.87
C TYR A 83 -7.12 -34.90 -16.39
N ALA A 84 -6.49 -33.71 -16.35
CA ALA A 84 -7.13 -32.47 -15.91
C ALA A 84 -8.12 -31.86 -16.95
N GLY A 85 -8.09 -32.31 -18.21
CA GLY A 85 -9.04 -31.94 -19.27
C GLY A 85 -8.44 -31.22 -20.50
N TYR A 86 -7.11 -31.05 -20.55
CA TYR A 86 -6.39 -30.38 -21.62
C TYR A 86 -5.86 -31.38 -22.65
N THR A 87 -5.64 -30.98 -23.90
CA THR A 87 -5.19 -31.91 -24.96
C THR A 87 -3.74 -32.36 -24.80
N SER A 88 -2.89 -31.54 -24.17
CA SER A 88 -1.45 -31.79 -23.97
C SER A 88 -0.86 -30.87 -22.90
N TRP A 89 0.42 -31.08 -22.53
CA TRP A 89 1.18 -30.15 -21.70
C TRP A 89 1.36 -28.78 -22.37
N TYR A 90 1.56 -28.75 -23.69
CA TYR A 90 1.68 -27.50 -24.44
C TYR A 90 0.37 -26.71 -24.39
N ASP A 91 -0.76 -27.37 -24.63
CA ASP A 91 -2.11 -26.78 -24.53
C ASP A 91 -2.42 -26.32 -23.10
N PHE A 92 -2.05 -27.10 -22.08
CA PHE A 92 -2.15 -26.65 -20.69
C PHE A 92 -1.35 -25.36 -20.44
N LYS A 93 -0.09 -25.26 -20.92
CA LYS A 93 0.68 -24.01 -20.82
C LYS A 93 0.03 -22.89 -21.64
N LYS A 94 -0.48 -23.16 -22.84
CA LYS A 94 -1.15 -22.15 -23.68
C LYS A 94 -2.47 -21.63 -23.10
N GLN A 95 -3.10 -22.38 -22.19
CA GLN A 95 -4.26 -21.90 -21.42
C GLN A 95 -3.89 -21.22 -20.10
N HIS A 96 -2.61 -21.28 -19.69
CA HIS A 96 -2.12 -20.77 -18.39
C HIS A 96 -0.82 -19.95 -18.47
N LEU A 97 -0.52 -19.33 -19.62
CA LEU A 97 0.74 -18.58 -19.77
C LEU A 97 0.89 -17.53 -18.67
N PHE A 98 2.00 -17.59 -17.95
CA PHE A 98 2.46 -16.46 -17.16
C PHE A 98 2.89 -15.32 -18.09
N ALA A 99 2.78 -14.08 -17.59
CA ALA A 99 3.02 -12.84 -18.37
C ALA A 99 4.45 -12.65 -18.92
N GLY A 100 5.36 -13.62 -18.73
CA GLY A 100 6.66 -13.70 -19.40
C GLY A 100 6.64 -14.53 -20.68
N GLU A 101 5.90 -15.64 -20.74
CA GLU A 101 5.78 -16.45 -21.97
C GLU A 101 4.84 -15.79 -23.00
N LEU A 102 3.86 -14.99 -22.53
CA LEU A 102 3.03 -14.15 -23.40
C LEU A 102 3.83 -13.13 -24.23
N LEU A 103 5.05 -12.76 -23.85
CA LEU A 103 5.87 -11.87 -24.67
C LEU A 103 6.53 -12.65 -25.83
N GLN A 104 6.94 -13.89 -25.58
CA GLN A 104 7.56 -14.74 -26.61
C GLN A 104 6.55 -15.17 -27.67
N GLU A 105 5.34 -15.62 -27.30
CA GLU A 105 4.30 -15.91 -28.31
C GLU A 105 3.88 -14.66 -29.11
N ASN A 106 4.03 -13.43 -28.59
CA ASN A 106 3.78 -12.22 -29.40
C ASN A 106 4.98 -11.86 -30.29
N GLU A 107 6.24 -12.02 -29.84
CA GLU A 107 7.41 -11.87 -30.73
C GLU A 107 7.38 -12.89 -31.89
N ASP A 108 7.05 -14.15 -31.60
CA ASP A 108 6.91 -15.22 -32.60
C ASP A 108 5.76 -14.94 -33.60
N LEU A 109 4.62 -14.41 -33.13
CA LEU A 109 3.48 -14.02 -33.99
C LEU A 109 3.74 -12.75 -34.80
N GLU A 110 4.47 -11.77 -34.25
CA GLU A 110 4.84 -10.55 -34.97
C GLU A 110 5.77 -10.86 -36.16
N GLU A 111 6.69 -11.84 -36.05
CA GLU A 111 7.51 -12.29 -37.19
C GLU A 111 6.71 -13.02 -38.30
N GLU A 112 5.60 -13.70 -37.96
CA GLU A 112 4.70 -14.31 -38.95
C GLU A 112 3.78 -13.26 -39.61
N GLU A 113 3.18 -12.34 -38.85
CA GLU A 113 2.33 -11.27 -39.42
C GLU A 113 3.12 -10.32 -40.33
N ILE A 114 4.38 -10.00 -40.01
CA ILE A 114 5.24 -9.15 -40.86
C ILE A 114 5.40 -9.75 -42.27
N GLN A 115 5.49 -11.07 -42.41
CA GLN A 115 5.63 -11.75 -43.71
C GLN A 115 4.36 -11.71 -44.56
N GLU A 116 3.17 -11.67 -43.95
CA GLU A 116 1.92 -11.41 -44.68
C GLU A 116 1.72 -9.92 -45.01
N LEU A 117 2.22 -9.02 -44.14
CA LEU A 117 2.16 -7.57 -44.34
C LEU A 117 3.06 -7.09 -45.49
N GLU A 118 4.31 -7.55 -45.59
CA GLU A 118 5.18 -7.22 -46.76
C GLU A 118 4.54 -7.65 -48.09
N LYS A 119 3.86 -8.80 -48.09
CA LYS A 119 3.19 -9.39 -49.25
C LYS A 119 1.94 -8.62 -49.69
N THR A 120 1.28 -7.91 -48.77
CA THR A 120 0.09 -7.08 -49.06
C THR A 120 0.44 -5.63 -49.37
N VAL A 121 1.42 -5.03 -48.68
CA VAL A 121 1.86 -3.63 -48.91
C VAL A 121 2.32 -3.39 -50.35
N SER A 122 2.94 -4.39 -51.00
CA SER A 122 3.36 -4.30 -52.41
C SER A 122 2.21 -4.12 -53.43
N SER A 123 0.94 -4.23 -53.01
CA SER A 123 -0.23 -4.24 -53.91
C SER A 123 -1.13 -2.99 -53.85
N ALA A 124 -0.90 -2.06 -52.92
CA ALA A 124 -1.87 -1.02 -52.55
C ALA A 124 -1.49 0.44 -52.93
N ALA A 125 -0.46 0.64 -53.75
CA ALA A 125 0.15 1.95 -53.98
C ALA A 125 -0.46 2.74 -55.17
N ASP A 126 -1.73 3.18 -55.09
CA ASP A 126 -2.28 4.18 -56.03
C ASP A 126 -3.45 5.05 -55.47
N VAL A 127 -3.59 6.29 -55.98
CA VAL A 127 -4.72 7.26 -55.92
C VAL A 127 -5.17 7.95 -54.58
N THR A 128 -4.48 9.05 -54.24
CA THR A 128 -4.98 10.47 -54.19
C THR A 128 -6.24 10.95 -53.40
N LYS A 129 -6.02 11.59 -52.21
CA LYS A 129 -6.32 13.02 -51.76
C LYS A 129 -7.75 13.68 -51.81
N ILE A 130 -8.16 14.41 -50.73
CA ILE A 130 -8.72 15.84 -50.64
C ILE A 130 -9.30 16.21 -49.21
N GLU A 131 -9.77 17.46 -48.95
CA GLU A 131 -9.69 18.25 -47.68
C GLU A 131 -11.04 18.60 -46.91
N ILE A 132 -11.15 19.72 -46.13
CA ILE A 132 -11.84 19.80 -44.78
C ILE A 132 -12.94 20.96 -44.53
N PRO A 133 -13.27 21.58 -43.33
CA PRO A 133 -14.66 22.00 -42.89
C PRO A 133 -14.80 23.52 -42.48
N PRO A 134 -15.53 24.06 -41.42
CA PRO A 134 -16.69 23.69 -40.54
C PRO A 134 -17.77 24.80 -40.21
N GLY A 135 -18.82 24.55 -39.37
CA GLY A 135 -19.64 25.56 -38.61
C GLY A 135 -21.16 25.26 -38.42
N LYS A 136 -22.02 25.96 -37.62
CA LYS A 136 -21.84 26.85 -36.41
C LYS A 136 -23.18 27.28 -35.66
N ILE A 137 -23.61 26.58 -34.58
CA ILE A 137 -24.38 27.08 -33.38
C ILE A 137 -25.89 27.53 -33.69
N GLU A 138 -26.83 28.19 -32.95
CA GLU A 138 -26.92 29.23 -31.87
C GLU A 138 -28.36 29.47 -31.22
N PHE A 139 -28.46 29.60 -29.87
CA PHE A 139 -29.42 30.35 -28.95
C PHE A 139 -30.96 30.08 -28.64
N GLN A 140 -31.26 29.80 -27.33
CA GLN A 140 -32.27 30.42 -26.38
C GLN A 140 -33.82 30.26 -26.55
N PRO A 141 -34.75 30.60 -25.57
CA PRO A 141 -34.66 31.04 -24.14
C PRO A 141 -35.68 30.44 -23.09
N GLN A 142 -35.60 30.93 -21.81
CA GLN A 142 -36.66 31.01 -20.73
C GLN A 142 -37.08 29.74 -19.91
N LYS A 143 -37.55 29.77 -18.63
CA LYS A 143 -37.77 30.85 -17.60
C LYS A 143 -37.83 30.33 -16.12
N THR A 144 -37.37 31.16 -15.16
CA THR A 144 -37.76 31.33 -13.72
C THR A 144 -38.34 30.19 -12.84
N ALA A 145 -37.76 30.02 -11.64
CA ALA A 145 -38.40 30.24 -10.34
C ALA A 145 -37.34 30.39 -9.20
N ASP A 146 -37.61 31.20 -8.16
CA ASP A 146 -36.69 31.48 -7.04
C ASP A 146 -37.48 31.75 -5.74
N LEU A 147 -37.01 31.20 -4.60
CA LEU A 147 -37.54 31.44 -3.23
C LEU A 147 -36.50 31.07 -2.14
N GLN A 148 -35.75 32.06 -1.66
CA GLN A 148 -35.15 32.04 -0.32
C GLN A 148 -35.87 33.01 0.64
N LYS A 149 -35.82 32.75 1.94
CA LYS A 149 -36.19 33.70 3.01
C LYS A 149 -35.26 33.55 4.23
N SER A 150 -35.03 34.67 4.91
CA SER A 150 -34.16 34.78 6.09
C SER A 150 -34.93 35.08 7.38
N THR A 151 -34.21 34.95 8.50
CA THR A 151 -34.49 35.44 9.87
C THR A 151 -34.40 36.98 9.95
N PRO A 152 -34.57 37.68 11.11
CA PRO A 152 -34.74 37.20 12.51
C PRO A 152 -35.88 37.89 13.31
N GLU A 153 -35.96 37.64 14.62
CA GLU A 153 -36.80 38.37 15.58
C GLU A 153 -36.06 38.64 16.90
N ASN A 154 -36.47 39.68 17.65
CA ASN A 154 -35.75 40.29 18.79
C ASN A 154 -36.68 40.41 20.02
N GLN A 155 -36.16 40.29 21.26
CA GLN A 155 -36.76 40.92 22.45
C GLN A 155 -35.88 40.92 23.71
N THR A 156 -36.21 41.79 24.69
CA THR A 156 -35.43 42.09 25.91
C THR A 156 -36.36 42.51 27.07
N ILE A 157 -36.20 41.93 28.29
CA ILE A 157 -36.89 42.27 29.57
C ILE A 157 -36.28 41.43 30.74
N THR A 158 -36.42 41.64 32.06
CA THR A 158 -36.46 42.82 32.99
C THR A 158 -36.34 42.31 34.46
N GLN A 159 -36.08 43.17 35.45
CA GLN A 159 -35.85 42.85 36.90
C GLN A 159 -37.14 43.07 37.77
N ILE A 160 -37.24 42.77 39.09
CA ILE A 160 -36.25 42.44 40.14
C ILE A 160 -36.56 41.07 40.84
N THR A 161 -36.76 40.79 42.15
CA THR A 161 -36.94 41.57 43.41
C THR A 161 -36.63 40.70 44.66
N THR A 162 -36.15 41.31 45.76
CA THR A 162 -35.89 40.69 47.11
C THR A 162 -37.18 40.62 47.98
N PRO A 163 -37.24 39.96 49.18
CA PRO A 163 -36.32 39.96 50.36
C PRO A 163 -35.95 38.52 50.88
N THR A 164 -35.26 38.24 52.00
CA THR A 164 -35.21 38.84 53.36
C THR A 164 -33.99 38.36 54.19
N SER A 165 -33.49 39.19 55.13
CA SER A 165 -32.67 38.99 56.38
C SER A 165 -31.82 37.71 56.63
N HIS A 166 -30.70 37.72 57.39
CA HIS A 166 -30.38 38.47 58.62
C HIS A 166 -28.90 38.90 58.77
N THR A 167 -28.67 39.81 59.72
CA THR A 167 -27.39 40.42 60.13
C THR A 167 -26.57 39.54 61.10
N GLU A 168 -25.24 39.54 60.97
CA GLU A 168 -24.35 39.59 62.13
C GLU A 168 -23.11 40.47 61.82
N ILE A 169 -22.53 41.12 62.82
CA ILE A 169 -21.41 42.07 62.69
C ILE A 169 -20.24 41.61 63.55
N GLN A 170 -19.05 41.49 62.96
CA GLN A 170 -17.79 41.37 63.70
C GLN A 170 -16.77 42.42 63.22
N THR A 171 -15.91 42.88 64.12
CA THR A 171 -15.23 44.18 64.00
C THR A 171 -13.81 44.10 63.40
N PRO A 172 -13.38 45.11 62.62
CA PRO A 172 -12.01 45.16 62.10
C PRO A 172 -11.02 45.66 63.16
N SER A 173 -10.09 44.80 63.58
CA SER A 173 -8.95 45.21 64.43
C SER A 173 -7.77 45.76 63.60
N PRO A 174 -6.94 46.67 64.13
CA PRO A 174 -6.04 47.48 63.31
C PRO A 174 -4.76 46.76 62.88
N ARG A 175 -4.34 46.99 61.63
CA ARG A 175 -3.09 46.48 61.04
C ARG A 175 -1.84 46.98 61.80
N LYS A 176 -1.21 46.14 62.62
CA LYS A 176 0.13 46.38 63.19
C LYS A 176 1.22 45.59 62.44
N ASN A 177 1.99 46.29 61.60
CA ASN A 177 3.39 46.02 61.18
C ASN A 177 3.94 44.57 61.16
N PHE A 178 3.18 43.58 60.67
CA PHE A 178 3.65 42.19 60.53
C PHE A 178 4.97 42.07 59.73
N PHE A 179 5.11 42.89 58.67
CA PHE A 179 6.26 42.87 57.77
C PHE A 179 7.62 43.10 58.44
N LYS A 180 7.70 43.79 59.60
CA LYS A 180 8.99 44.07 60.25
C LYS A 180 9.47 42.98 61.20
N LYS A 181 8.58 42.16 61.76
CA LYS A 181 8.96 41.04 62.64
C LYS A 181 9.12 39.71 61.89
N ASN A 182 8.33 39.51 60.84
CA ASN A 182 8.34 38.27 60.05
C ASN A 182 9.21 38.37 58.78
N ALA A 183 9.96 39.46 58.59
CA ALA A 183 10.79 39.71 57.42
C ALA A 183 11.72 38.53 57.07
N TRP A 184 12.39 37.94 58.08
CA TRP A 184 13.29 36.80 57.86
C TRP A 184 12.56 35.55 57.37
N ALA A 185 11.36 35.26 57.89
CA ALA A 185 10.53 34.14 57.43
C ALA A 185 9.96 34.35 56.02
N ILE A 186 9.69 35.61 55.65
CA ILE A 186 9.30 35.97 54.27
C ILE A 186 10.51 35.79 53.34
N ILE A 187 11.70 36.23 53.75
CA ILE A 187 12.94 36.06 52.97
C ILE A 187 13.29 34.58 52.79
N THR A 188 13.19 33.74 53.82
CA THR A 188 13.44 32.29 53.68
C THR A 188 12.39 31.61 52.82
N SER A 189 11.11 31.99 52.92
CA SER A 189 10.05 31.49 52.02
C SER A 189 10.27 31.87 50.56
N ILE A 190 10.67 33.12 50.29
CA ILE A 190 11.08 33.59 48.95
C ILE A 190 12.32 32.84 48.47
N LEU A 191 13.30 32.59 49.33
CA LEU A 191 14.51 31.84 48.97
C LEU A 191 14.20 30.38 48.64
N ILE A 192 13.35 29.71 49.41
CA ILE A 192 12.93 28.32 49.20
C ILE A 192 12.08 28.18 47.92
N THR A 193 11.19 29.13 47.64
CA THR A 193 10.42 29.13 46.39
C THR A 193 11.31 29.45 45.19
N LEU A 194 12.30 30.34 45.32
CA LEU A 194 13.27 30.64 44.27
C LEU A 194 14.22 29.46 44.00
N THR A 195 14.72 28.75 45.01
CA THR A 195 15.51 27.53 44.80
C THR A 195 14.66 26.37 44.28
N GLY A 196 13.38 26.28 44.65
CA GLY A 196 12.41 25.38 44.03
C GLY A 196 12.26 25.65 42.52
N ILE A 197 12.01 26.91 42.14
CA ILE A 197 11.90 27.32 40.73
C ILE A 197 13.21 27.08 39.96
N LEU A 198 14.37 27.31 40.58
CA LEU A 198 15.68 27.02 39.99
C LEU A 198 15.94 25.51 39.84
N GLY A 199 15.48 24.67 40.78
CA GLY A 199 15.60 23.22 40.72
C GLY A 199 14.68 22.59 39.68
N PHE A 200 13.44 23.07 39.56
CA PHE A 200 12.45 22.61 38.58
C PHE A 200 12.45 23.42 37.27
N LYS A 201 13.43 24.30 37.06
CA LYS A 201 13.57 25.15 35.86
C LYS A 201 13.44 24.36 34.56
N ASP A 202 13.92 23.11 34.57
CA ASP A 202 14.00 22.30 33.37
C ASP A 202 12.68 21.67 32.93
N GLU A 203 11.68 21.63 33.82
CA GLU A 203 10.31 21.27 33.47
C GLU A 203 9.51 22.55 33.14
N ILE A 204 9.61 23.55 34.04
CA ILE A 204 8.80 24.78 34.06
C ILE A 204 8.98 25.65 32.80
N PHE A 205 10.18 25.69 32.22
CA PHE A 205 10.48 26.51 31.04
C PHE A 205 10.43 25.76 29.70
N SER A 206 9.86 24.56 29.67
CA SER A 206 9.59 23.85 28.41
C SER A 206 8.25 24.27 27.81
N LYS A 207 8.17 24.43 26.48
CA LYS A 207 6.91 24.73 25.77
C LYS A 207 6.54 23.56 24.86
N THR A 208 5.30 23.10 24.99
CA THR A 208 4.72 22.04 24.17
C THR A 208 4.07 22.61 22.91
N TYR A 209 4.45 22.06 21.77
CA TYR A 209 3.87 22.37 20.46
C TYR A 209 3.05 21.18 19.96
N LYS A 210 1.92 21.46 19.33
CA LYS A 210 0.99 20.48 18.75
C LYS A 210 1.02 20.60 17.23
N TYR A 211 1.39 19.52 16.55
CA TYR A 211 1.37 19.44 15.08
C TYR A 211 0.34 18.43 14.62
N CYS A 212 -0.70 18.89 13.93
CA CYS A 212 -1.73 18.03 13.35
C CYS A 212 -1.52 17.89 11.83
N PHE A 213 -1.91 16.76 11.24
CA PHE A 213 -1.56 16.42 9.86
C PHE A 213 -2.79 16.16 8.99
N THR A 214 -2.89 16.91 7.90
CA THR A 214 -3.98 16.82 6.92
C THR A 214 -3.47 16.42 5.54
N ASP A 215 -4.33 15.76 4.80
CA ASP A 215 -4.16 15.42 3.39
C ASP A 215 -4.40 16.68 2.54
N LYS A 216 -3.37 17.14 1.83
CA LYS A 216 -3.42 18.41 1.08
C LYS A 216 -4.56 18.48 0.06
N ASP A 217 -4.84 17.36 -0.61
CA ASP A 217 -5.74 17.34 -1.77
C ASP A 217 -7.19 17.03 -1.36
N ARG A 218 -7.38 16.38 -0.21
CA ARG A 218 -8.69 15.99 0.33
C ARG A 218 -9.17 16.81 1.52
N GLY A 219 -8.28 17.56 2.20
CA GLY A 219 -8.60 18.37 3.37
C GLY A 219 -8.98 17.58 4.64
N VAL A 220 -8.77 16.26 4.65
CA VAL A 220 -9.10 15.36 5.78
C VAL A 220 -7.84 14.89 6.51
N SER A 221 -7.97 14.30 7.69
CA SER A 221 -6.86 13.69 8.42
C SER A 221 -6.14 12.61 7.60
N VAL A 222 -4.81 12.53 7.73
CA VAL A 222 -3.98 11.56 7.00
C VAL A 222 -4.30 10.10 7.35
N ILE A 223 -4.26 9.23 6.34
CA ILE A 223 -4.78 7.85 6.42
C ILE A 223 -3.74 6.78 6.81
N ASN A 224 -2.47 7.15 6.99
CA ASN A 224 -1.40 6.23 7.38
C ASN A 224 -0.72 6.65 8.69
N THR A 225 -0.08 5.70 9.35
CA THR A 225 0.90 5.97 10.39
C THR A 225 2.02 6.87 9.83
N LEU A 226 2.33 7.95 10.56
CA LEU A 226 3.45 8.83 10.26
C LEU A 226 4.67 8.42 11.06
N GLU A 227 5.85 8.50 10.43
CA GLU A 227 7.14 8.42 11.10
C GLU A 227 7.82 9.79 11.06
N ILE A 228 8.00 10.40 12.23
CA ILE A 228 8.62 11.72 12.40
C ILE A 228 10.00 11.55 13.04
N ARG A 229 11.02 12.13 12.39
CA ARG A 229 12.36 12.31 12.95
C ARG A 229 12.55 13.76 13.35
N VAL A 230 12.72 14.04 14.64
CA VAL A 230 13.14 15.37 15.12
C VAL A 230 14.67 15.41 15.16
N ILE A 231 15.27 16.41 14.53
CA ILE A 231 16.71 16.62 14.45
C ILE A 231 17.08 17.78 15.38
N LYS A 232 18.03 17.52 16.27
CA LYS A 232 18.68 18.49 17.17
C LYS A 232 20.13 18.70 16.74
N GLU A 233 20.73 19.80 17.17
CA GLU A 233 22.15 20.08 16.91
C GLU A 233 23.05 19.15 17.75
N ASN A 234 24.02 18.50 17.12
CA ASN A 234 24.99 17.57 17.73
C ASN A 234 24.40 16.31 18.41
N GLU A 235 23.11 16.05 18.25
CA GLU A 235 22.43 14.84 18.77
C GLU A 235 21.93 13.92 17.64
N SER A 236 21.73 12.64 17.96
CA SER A 236 21.07 11.69 17.06
C SER A 236 19.59 12.03 16.89
N PRO A 237 18.98 11.83 15.70
CA PRO A 237 17.56 12.10 15.50
C PRO A 237 16.65 11.29 16.43
N LEU A 238 15.64 11.96 17.00
CA LEU A 238 14.61 11.34 17.83
C LEU A 238 13.46 10.84 16.95
N PHE A 239 13.10 9.56 17.09
CA PHE A 239 12.10 8.89 16.24
C PHE A 239 10.76 8.75 16.95
N PHE A 240 9.69 9.18 16.29
CA PHE A 240 8.31 9.06 16.77
C PHE A 240 7.42 8.40 15.72
N LYS A 241 6.47 7.57 16.15
CA LYS A 241 5.43 6.98 15.29
C LYS A 241 4.05 7.41 15.77
N ILE A 242 3.20 7.87 14.86
CA ILE A 242 1.92 8.51 15.16
C ILE A 242 0.83 7.84 14.31
N LYS A 243 -0.31 7.45 14.90
CA LYS A 243 -1.37 6.75 14.17
C LYS A 243 -2.15 7.70 13.24
N PRO A 244 -2.88 7.19 12.23
CA PRO A 244 -3.81 8.00 11.43
C PRO A 244 -4.73 8.86 12.31
N GLY A 245 -4.78 10.17 12.04
CA GLY A 245 -5.61 11.12 12.78
C GLY A 245 -5.12 11.56 14.17
N GLU A 246 -4.02 11.02 14.70
CA GLU A 246 -3.39 11.55 15.92
C GLU A 246 -2.48 12.76 15.59
N CYS A 247 -2.42 13.76 16.47
CA CYS A 247 -1.49 14.88 16.36
C CYS A 247 -0.18 14.59 17.12
N PHE A 248 0.94 15.13 16.64
CA PHE A 248 2.21 15.11 17.36
C PHE A 248 2.21 16.14 18.48
N TYR A 249 2.73 15.77 19.64
CA TYR A 249 2.99 16.69 20.76
C TYR A 249 4.47 16.63 21.08
N TYR A 250 5.14 17.79 21.07
CA TYR A 250 6.58 17.88 21.31
C TYR A 250 6.88 19.04 22.26
N SER A 251 7.42 18.74 23.44
CA SER A 251 7.91 19.75 24.38
C SER A 251 9.40 20.00 24.17
N THR A 252 9.80 21.27 24.06
CA THR A 252 11.20 21.65 24.01
C THR A 252 11.45 23.06 24.56
N LYS A 253 12.73 23.39 24.76
CA LYS A 253 13.29 24.72 25.05
C LYS A 253 14.06 25.30 23.84
N ASP A 254 14.24 24.50 22.79
CA ASP A 254 15.04 24.88 21.63
C ASP A 254 14.37 26.02 20.86
N LYS A 255 15.17 26.98 20.38
CA LYS A 255 14.66 28.14 19.58
C LYS A 255 14.18 27.75 18.19
N ASN A 256 14.60 26.60 17.67
CA ASN A 256 14.20 26.08 16.37
C ASN A 256 13.88 24.58 16.51
N ILE A 257 13.00 24.07 15.66
CA ILE A 257 12.79 22.63 15.47
C ILE A 257 12.94 22.27 14.00
N LYS A 258 13.69 21.19 13.74
CA LYS A 258 13.78 20.57 12.43
C LYS A 258 13.19 19.16 12.49
N MET A 259 12.17 18.91 11.68
CA MET A 259 11.46 17.63 11.60
C MET A 259 11.53 17.08 10.18
N GLN A 260 11.68 15.76 10.06
CA GLN A 260 11.56 15.03 8.79
C GLN A 260 10.40 14.03 8.92
N ILE A 261 9.37 14.24 8.12
CA ILE A 261 8.12 13.48 8.14
C ILE A 261 8.12 12.50 6.97
N THR A 262 7.86 11.23 7.29
CA THR A 262 7.83 10.12 6.33
C THR A 262 6.57 9.29 6.52
N ALA A 263 5.90 8.92 5.42
CA ALA A 263 4.70 8.08 5.44
C ALA A 263 4.55 7.24 4.15
N PRO A 264 3.79 6.12 4.20
CA PRO A 264 3.61 5.21 3.07
C PRO A 264 3.00 5.84 1.81
N PHE A 265 1.99 6.72 1.92
CA PHE A 265 1.25 7.26 0.75
C PHE A 265 1.47 8.77 0.50
N TYR A 266 2.38 9.41 1.23
CA TYR A 266 2.59 10.87 1.15
C TYR A 266 4.00 11.26 0.72
N GLU A 267 4.13 12.51 0.31
CA GLU A 267 5.35 13.32 0.15
C GLU A 267 6.38 13.01 1.26
N TYR A 268 7.69 13.03 0.97
CA TYR A 268 8.66 13.32 2.02
C TYR A 268 8.61 14.82 2.33
N LEU A 269 8.46 15.20 3.60
CA LEU A 269 8.42 16.61 4.01
C LEU A 269 9.47 16.89 5.08
N GLU A 270 10.34 17.86 4.81
CA GLU A 270 11.19 18.47 5.84
C GLU A 270 10.56 19.78 6.32
N VAL A 271 10.38 19.91 7.63
CA VAL A 271 9.78 21.06 8.29
C VAL A 271 10.85 21.71 9.17
N ASN A 272 11.11 22.99 8.94
CA ASN A 272 11.94 23.83 9.79
C ASN A 272 11.09 24.99 10.33
N ARG A 273 11.15 25.26 11.63
CA ARG A 273 10.40 26.33 12.30
C ARG A 273 11.27 27.00 13.36
N ASN A 274 11.26 28.34 13.39
CA ASN A 274 11.66 29.10 14.57
C ASN A 274 10.49 29.09 15.56
N LEU A 275 10.76 28.64 16.78
CA LEU A 275 9.77 28.41 17.83
C LEU A 275 9.52 29.65 18.71
N GLU A 276 10.34 30.69 18.61
CA GLU A 276 10.17 31.95 19.35
C GLU A 276 8.90 32.70 18.93
N ASN A 277 8.47 32.51 17.67
CA ASN A 277 7.29 33.13 17.08
C ASN A 277 6.27 32.09 16.54
N ALA A 278 6.46 30.79 16.84
CA ALA A 278 5.56 29.74 16.37
C ALA A 278 4.25 29.69 17.20
N PRO A 279 3.11 29.39 16.55
CA PRO A 279 1.88 29.10 17.27
C PRO A 279 2.01 27.79 18.05
N ASP A 280 1.23 27.67 19.12
CA ASP A 280 1.20 26.49 19.99
C ASP A 280 0.58 25.27 19.28
N GLU A 281 -0.25 25.52 18.27
CA GLU A 281 -0.83 24.53 17.36
C GLU A 281 -0.56 24.92 15.90
N GLU A 282 0.00 23.99 15.12
CA GLU A 282 0.21 24.12 13.67
C GLU A 282 -0.43 22.94 12.93
N MET A 283 -1.07 23.22 11.79
CA MET A 283 -1.59 22.20 10.87
C MET A 283 -0.64 22.06 9.67
N ILE A 284 -0.10 20.86 9.48
CA ILE A 284 0.86 20.53 8.43
C ILE A 284 0.16 19.73 7.32
N GLU A 285 0.01 20.34 6.15
CA GLU A 285 -0.48 19.67 4.95
C GLU A 285 0.57 18.70 4.39
N LEU A 286 0.26 17.41 4.38
CA LEU A 286 1.02 16.39 3.66
C LEU A 286 0.41 16.18 2.28
N LYS A 287 1.21 16.46 1.24
CA LYS A 287 0.84 16.19 -0.16
C LYS A 287 0.85 14.68 -0.42
N PRO A 288 -0.22 14.09 -0.98
CA PRO A 288 -0.21 12.70 -1.46
C PRO A 288 0.91 12.42 -2.46
N ASP A 289 1.42 11.18 -2.45
CA ASP A 289 2.32 10.68 -3.49
C ASP A 289 1.54 9.76 -4.43
N ASP A 290 1.13 10.32 -5.58
CA ASP A 290 0.35 9.62 -6.62
C ASP A 290 0.96 8.27 -7.01
N TYR A 291 2.30 8.16 -7.01
CA TYR A 291 3.02 6.97 -7.47
C TYR A 291 3.03 5.88 -6.39
N LYS A 292 3.14 6.25 -5.11
CA LYS A 292 2.97 5.31 -3.99
C LYS A 292 1.51 4.88 -3.85
N MET A 293 0.57 5.81 -3.98
CA MET A 293 -0.87 5.55 -3.99
C MET A 293 -1.27 4.61 -5.14
N ALA A 294 -0.78 4.87 -6.35
CA ALA A 294 -0.99 4.01 -7.51
C ALA A 294 -0.36 2.63 -7.33
N ALA A 295 0.91 2.54 -6.90
CA ALA A 295 1.59 1.27 -6.66
C ALA A 295 0.83 0.39 -5.64
N TYR A 296 0.33 1.01 -4.56
CA TYR A 296 -0.50 0.32 -3.57
C TYR A 296 -1.87 -0.10 -4.13
N TYR A 297 -2.61 0.82 -4.77
CA TYR A 297 -3.89 0.52 -5.43
C TYR A 297 -3.75 -0.67 -6.41
N PHE A 298 -2.66 -0.68 -7.17
CA PHE A 298 -2.35 -1.76 -8.10
C PHE A 298 -1.92 -3.05 -7.40
N SER A 299 -1.25 -3.04 -6.25
CA SER A 299 -0.91 -4.28 -5.52
C SER A 299 -2.09 -4.90 -4.77
N ILE A 300 -3.04 -4.10 -4.26
CA ILE A 300 -4.17 -4.62 -3.47
C ILE A 300 -5.44 -4.96 -4.25
N LYS A 301 -5.62 -4.43 -5.46
CA LYS A 301 -6.85 -4.65 -6.25
C LYS A 301 -6.88 -6.05 -6.86
N ASP A 302 -7.50 -7.00 -6.15
CA ASP A 302 -7.94 -8.30 -6.68
C ASP A 302 -8.67 -8.06 -8.02
N VAL A 303 -8.25 -8.76 -9.09
CA VAL A 303 -8.87 -8.65 -10.43
C VAL A 303 -10.18 -9.43 -10.53
N LYS A 304 -10.86 -9.68 -9.40
CA LYS A 304 -12.00 -10.60 -9.31
C LYS A 304 -13.31 -9.91 -9.65
N GLY A 305 -14.08 -10.50 -10.56
CA GLY A 305 -15.50 -10.17 -10.80
C GLY A 305 -15.88 -9.82 -12.24
N GLY A 306 -14.91 -9.66 -13.15
CA GLY A 306 -15.17 -9.49 -14.59
C GLY A 306 -15.09 -10.81 -15.36
N ASN A 307 -15.42 -10.77 -16.66
CA ASN A 307 -15.14 -11.88 -17.58
C ASN A 307 -13.61 -12.07 -17.77
N SER A 308 -13.17 -13.18 -18.36
CA SER A 308 -11.72 -13.49 -18.45
C SER A 308 -10.94 -12.44 -19.25
N GLU A 309 -11.53 -11.94 -20.35
CA GLU A 309 -10.93 -10.95 -21.25
C GLU A 309 -10.82 -9.57 -20.57
N GLU A 310 -11.83 -9.16 -19.80
CA GLU A 310 -11.80 -7.95 -18.97
C GLU A 310 -10.68 -8.01 -17.92
N GLN A 311 -10.47 -9.16 -17.29
CA GLN A 311 -9.38 -9.35 -16.32
C GLN A 311 -8.01 -9.23 -16.99
N VAL A 312 -7.82 -9.84 -18.16
CA VAL A 312 -6.60 -9.73 -18.97
C VAL A 312 -6.38 -8.28 -19.44
N ALA A 313 -7.42 -7.59 -19.91
CA ALA A 313 -7.34 -6.19 -20.35
C ALA A 313 -6.95 -5.24 -19.21
N LEU A 314 -7.53 -5.41 -18.02
CA LEU A 314 -7.16 -4.65 -16.82
C LEU A 314 -5.71 -4.91 -16.39
N ILE A 315 -5.23 -6.15 -16.50
CA ILE A 315 -3.82 -6.51 -16.22
C ILE A 315 -2.88 -5.86 -17.26
N LYS A 316 -3.23 -5.88 -18.56
CA LYS A 316 -2.47 -5.24 -19.65
C LYS A 316 -2.41 -3.72 -19.48
N GLN A 317 -3.52 -3.08 -19.10
CA GLN A 317 -3.57 -1.65 -18.77
C GLN A 317 -2.67 -1.30 -17.58
N LYS A 318 -2.80 -2.04 -16.46
CA LYS A 318 -1.98 -1.90 -15.25
C LYS A 318 -0.49 -2.08 -15.55
N ARG A 319 -0.12 -3.05 -16.40
CA ARG A 319 1.27 -3.24 -16.86
C ARG A 319 1.78 -2.01 -17.61
N ASN A 320 1.04 -1.53 -18.62
CA ASN A 320 1.42 -0.38 -19.44
C ASN A 320 1.55 0.92 -18.62
N GLN A 321 0.75 1.09 -17.57
CA GLN A 321 0.88 2.21 -16.64
C GLN A 321 2.19 2.12 -15.84
N LEU A 322 2.50 0.96 -15.24
CA LEU A 322 3.75 0.76 -14.50
C LEU A 322 5.00 0.89 -15.40
N GLU A 323 4.93 0.41 -16.64
CA GLU A 323 6.01 0.58 -17.64
C GLU A 323 6.33 2.05 -17.92
N ASN A 324 5.30 2.90 -17.99
CA ASN A 324 5.48 4.33 -18.21
C ASN A 324 6.00 5.06 -16.97
N LEU A 325 5.54 4.70 -15.77
CA LEU A 325 5.91 5.37 -14.51
C LEU A 325 7.31 4.98 -14.02
N ILE A 326 7.77 3.75 -14.27
CA ILE A 326 9.08 3.25 -13.82
C ILE A 326 10.14 3.48 -14.89
N SER A 327 11.33 3.92 -14.50
CA SER A 327 12.46 4.11 -15.40
C SER A 327 13.09 2.78 -15.84
N ASN A 328 13.62 2.71 -17.06
CA ASN A 328 14.27 1.51 -17.60
C ASN A 328 15.59 1.17 -16.87
N ASN A 329 16.18 2.13 -16.15
CA ASN A 329 17.36 1.94 -15.30
C ASN A 329 17.03 1.89 -13.79
N ALA A 330 15.76 1.70 -13.40
CA ALA A 330 15.34 1.73 -12.01
C ALA A 330 16.01 0.63 -11.16
N VAL A 331 16.40 0.98 -9.93
CA VAL A 331 17.04 0.06 -8.98
C VAL A 331 16.01 -0.43 -7.97
N ILE A 332 15.56 -1.67 -8.14
CA ILE A 332 14.47 -2.25 -7.35
C ILE A 332 15.03 -3.31 -6.40
N TYR A 333 14.64 -3.25 -5.13
CA TYR A 333 15.03 -4.20 -4.09
C TYR A 333 13.82 -4.78 -3.36
N GLN A 334 13.77 -6.11 -3.28
CA GLN A 334 12.91 -6.82 -2.34
C GLN A 334 13.72 -7.15 -1.07
N VAL A 335 13.19 -6.78 0.09
CA VAL A 335 13.71 -7.17 1.41
C VAL A 335 12.90 -8.36 1.91
N TYR A 336 13.58 -9.38 2.42
CA TYR A 336 12.97 -10.55 3.04
C TYR A 336 13.09 -10.47 4.57
N ASP A 337 12.00 -10.79 5.27
CA ASP A 337 12.02 -10.97 6.72
C ASP A 337 12.58 -12.36 7.02
N ASN A 338 13.90 -12.47 7.20
CA ASN A 338 14.60 -13.71 7.54
C ASN A 338 15.77 -13.46 8.50
N ASN A 339 16.28 -14.50 9.16
CA ASN A 339 17.33 -14.40 10.18
C ASN A 339 18.67 -13.82 9.67
N THR A 340 18.88 -13.77 8.36
CA THR A 340 20.07 -13.22 7.70
C THR A 340 19.66 -12.28 6.57
N TYR A 341 19.31 -11.05 6.96
CA TYR A 341 18.88 -9.89 6.15
C TYR A 341 19.00 -10.07 4.63
N GLY A 342 18.00 -10.73 4.04
CA GLY A 342 17.96 -11.02 2.61
C GLY A 342 17.53 -9.82 1.80
N ILE A 343 18.34 -9.43 0.81
CA ILE A 343 17.95 -8.48 -0.23
C ILE A 343 18.13 -9.10 -1.61
N GLU A 344 17.06 -9.17 -2.40
CA GLU A 344 17.14 -9.47 -3.84
C GLU A 344 17.05 -8.16 -4.64
N ARG A 345 17.90 -8.02 -5.67
CA ARG A 345 17.76 -6.97 -6.67
C ARG A 345 16.90 -7.48 -7.82
N LEU A 346 15.73 -6.86 -8.01
CA LEU A 346 14.86 -7.13 -9.14
C LEU A 346 15.16 -6.15 -10.28
N ASP A 347 14.95 -6.61 -11.51
CA ASP A 347 14.83 -5.74 -12.68
C ASP A 347 13.39 -5.21 -12.82
N LYS A 348 13.20 -4.25 -13.74
CA LYS A 348 11.92 -3.61 -14.01
C LYS A 348 10.83 -4.63 -14.41
N GLN A 349 11.17 -5.58 -15.28
CA GLN A 349 10.21 -6.55 -15.83
C GLN A 349 9.76 -7.54 -14.76
N LYS A 350 10.69 -8.08 -13.95
CA LYS A 350 10.37 -8.91 -12.79
C LYS A 350 9.49 -8.20 -11.78
N TYR A 351 9.80 -6.95 -11.41
CA TYR A 351 8.97 -6.21 -10.47
C TYR A 351 7.56 -5.97 -11.00
N ILE A 352 7.44 -5.50 -12.25
CA ILE A 352 6.14 -5.23 -12.87
C ILE A 352 5.33 -6.54 -13.01
N THR A 353 5.95 -7.63 -13.44
CA THR A 353 5.32 -8.97 -13.47
C THR A 353 4.90 -9.42 -12.07
N LEU A 354 5.77 -9.28 -11.05
CA LEU A 354 5.46 -9.64 -9.66
C LEU A 354 4.21 -8.92 -9.17
N VAL A 355 4.12 -7.59 -9.33
CA VAL A 355 2.94 -6.83 -8.84
C VAL A 355 1.72 -6.89 -9.77
N THR A 356 1.84 -7.44 -10.98
CA THR A 356 0.70 -7.68 -11.90
C THR A 356 0.13 -9.09 -11.81
N THR A 357 0.93 -10.10 -11.49
CA THR A 357 0.48 -11.49 -11.31
C THR A 357 -0.54 -11.59 -10.15
N PRO A 358 -1.76 -12.13 -10.37
CA PRO A 358 -2.78 -12.22 -9.34
C PRO A 358 -2.45 -13.29 -8.29
N THR A 359 -1.67 -12.92 -7.26
CA THR A 359 -1.32 -13.78 -6.11
C THR A 359 -1.82 -13.17 -4.80
N THR A 360 -2.17 -14.02 -3.83
CA THR A 360 -2.61 -13.57 -2.50
C THR A 360 -1.52 -12.87 -1.71
N SER A 361 -0.25 -13.25 -1.90
CA SER A 361 0.90 -12.68 -1.19
C SER A 361 1.08 -11.17 -1.44
N LEU A 362 0.64 -10.64 -2.59
CA LEU A 362 0.71 -9.19 -2.88
C LEU A 362 -0.13 -8.33 -1.93
N LYS A 363 -1.13 -8.90 -1.25
CA LYS A 363 -1.93 -8.17 -0.25
C LYS A 363 -1.09 -7.70 0.94
N ASN A 364 0.03 -8.39 1.18
CA ASN A 364 0.98 -8.09 2.25
C ASN A 364 2.23 -7.35 1.73
N LEU A 365 2.19 -6.82 0.51
CA LEU A 365 3.26 -6.00 -0.06
C LEU A 365 3.27 -4.62 0.60
N ASN A 366 4.43 -4.23 1.14
CA ASN A 366 4.66 -2.96 1.80
C ASN A 366 5.85 -2.22 1.17
N VAL A 367 5.62 -1.01 0.65
CA VAL A 367 6.66 -0.17 0.03
C VAL A 367 7.41 0.60 1.12
N ILE A 368 8.68 0.26 1.31
CA ILE A 368 9.57 0.85 2.32
C ILE A 368 10.13 2.18 1.82
N GLU A 369 10.49 2.26 0.54
CA GLU A 369 11.14 3.43 -0.06
C GLU A 369 10.79 3.54 -1.55
N MET A 370 10.58 4.76 -2.04
CA MET A 370 10.43 5.05 -3.47
C MET A 370 11.13 6.37 -3.78
N LYS A 371 11.89 6.41 -4.89
CA LYS A 371 12.64 7.59 -5.35
C LYS A 371 12.34 7.86 -6.82
N LYS A 372 12.20 9.15 -7.15
CA LYS A 372 11.88 9.67 -8.49
C LYS A 372 13.06 10.47 -9.06
N ASP A 373 13.15 10.59 -10.38
CA ASP A 373 14.01 11.57 -11.04
C ASP A 373 13.32 12.95 -11.16
N SER A 374 14.03 13.94 -11.72
CA SER A 374 13.50 15.28 -12.01
C SER A 374 12.45 15.33 -13.13
N LYS A 375 12.13 14.18 -13.76
CA LYS A 375 11.07 14.01 -14.75
C LYS A 375 9.86 13.26 -14.18
N GLY A 376 9.88 12.92 -12.88
CA GLY A 376 8.83 12.20 -12.17
C GLY A 376 8.90 10.68 -12.28
N LYS A 377 9.79 10.10 -13.10
CA LYS A 377 9.89 8.64 -13.24
C LYS A 377 10.50 8.00 -12.01
N ILE A 378 9.97 6.85 -11.59
CA ILE A 378 10.50 6.07 -10.47
C ILE A 378 11.86 5.48 -10.88
N VAL A 379 12.92 5.84 -10.15
CA VAL A 379 14.30 5.35 -10.35
C VAL A 379 14.78 4.41 -9.25
N SER A 380 14.06 4.30 -8.13
CA SER A 380 14.29 3.22 -7.17
C SER A 380 13.03 2.89 -6.37
N ILE A 381 12.86 1.59 -6.06
CA ILE A 381 11.80 1.05 -5.21
C ILE A 381 12.47 0.08 -4.23
N LYS A 382 12.13 0.18 -2.95
CA LYS A 382 12.43 -0.82 -1.93
C LYS A 382 11.12 -1.25 -1.29
N PHE A 383 10.86 -2.55 -1.24
CA PHE A 383 9.64 -3.09 -0.66
C PHE A 383 9.93 -4.40 0.08
N LYS A 384 8.98 -4.85 0.89
CA LYS A 384 8.93 -6.23 1.39
C LYS A 384 7.54 -6.83 1.19
N ILE A 385 7.45 -8.15 1.26
CA ILE A 385 6.19 -8.89 1.29
C ILE A 385 6.17 -9.65 2.61
N ILE A 386 5.20 -9.36 3.47
CA ILE A 386 5.08 -10.02 4.78
C ILE A 386 4.39 -11.37 4.58
N THR A 387 5.09 -12.46 4.92
CA THR A 387 4.52 -13.81 4.92
C THR A 387 3.87 -14.11 6.26
N ASP A 388 2.60 -14.50 6.28
CA ASP A 388 1.82 -14.77 7.50
C ASP A 388 2.24 -16.04 8.28
N GLU A 389 3.40 -16.62 7.99
CA GLU A 389 3.86 -17.91 8.52
C GLU A 389 4.34 -17.86 9.99
N GLU A 390 4.56 -16.68 10.58
CA GLU A 390 4.95 -16.53 12.00
C GLU A 390 3.78 -16.66 13.00
N ASN A 391 2.52 -16.83 12.54
CA ASN A 391 1.34 -16.95 13.41
C ASN A 391 0.76 -18.38 13.45
N LYS A 392 1.58 -19.40 13.76
CA LYS A 392 1.11 -20.79 13.88
C LYS A 392 1.90 -21.69 14.83
#